data_AF-A0A2E1I9W9-F1
#
_entry.id   AF-A0A2E1I9W9-F1
#
_cell.length_a   1.000
_cell.length_b   1.000
_cell.length_c   1.000
_cell.angle_alpha   90.00
_cell.angle_beta   90.00
_cell.angle_gamma   90.00
#
_symmetry.space_group_name_H-M   'P 1'
#
loop_
_entity.id
_entity.type
_entity.pdbx_description
1 polymer ?
#
loop_
_entity_poly.entity_id
_entity_poly.type
_entity_poly.pdbx_seq_one_letter_code
_entity_poly.pdbx_strand_id
1 'polypeptide(L)'
;MATTWVEFSFTESEDDIDPVTSLDGYVQLSTRSSMDSLNLKQFDVGAKASFELEMTQLEPEKCENCQNELEGKRITGTVIITELIDEQGRSGRIEADLNISHIEERDSDGFLLQEWVIFDWDAGASSFNQMIHVIHSSTPWSDEQVSSSFLIDTTTGSESRTGPNLIKEKVAENKELVRACLPDSFTCNGVSNWDIEMNVNRGNIGDSIVVESPHHFIEKSIPNNLELSESGFLGSWVNLSESNVPATSNCLLDPGNIISAGSWQIDGSGSGIISPLSSVLSSAGLPVLQIQIGLGVLTVLEGDSGTCSQYTAANSIAQILVFEN
;
A
#
# COMPACT_ATOMS: atom_id res chain seq x y z
N MET A 1 20.70 -20.52 45.55
CA MET A 1 19.59 -20.81 44.63
C MET A 1 20.09 -20.47 43.24
N ALA A 2 20.29 -21.47 42.40
CA ALA A 2 20.77 -21.28 41.03
C ALA A 2 19.55 -21.16 40.13
N THR A 3 19.38 -20.02 39.48
CA THR A 3 18.34 -19.80 38.47
C THR A 3 18.89 -20.37 37.17
N THR A 4 18.37 -21.53 36.76
CA THR A 4 18.61 -22.09 35.43
C THR A 4 17.74 -21.32 34.45
N TRP A 5 18.35 -20.63 33.50
CA TRP A 5 17.67 -20.11 32.32
C TRP A 5 17.59 -21.24 31.29
N VAL A 6 16.37 -21.62 30.91
CA VAL A 6 16.14 -22.49 29.76
C VAL A 6 16.14 -21.58 28.54
N GLU A 7 17.22 -21.63 27.76
CA GLU A 7 17.32 -20.99 26.47
C GLU A 7 16.51 -21.83 25.47
N PHE A 8 15.37 -21.31 25.02
CA PHE A 8 14.63 -21.90 23.91
C PHE A 8 15.27 -21.37 22.62
N SER A 9 16.03 -22.20 21.92
CA SER A 9 16.39 -21.93 20.53
C SER A 9 15.27 -22.45 19.63
N PHE A 10 14.46 -21.55 19.08
CA PHE A 10 13.64 -21.88 17.92
C PHE A 10 14.60 -22.05 16.76
N THR A 11 14.78 -23.29 16.30
CA THR A 11 15.30 -23.53 14.95
C THR A 11 14.06 -23.44 14.06
N GLU A 12 13.70 -22.22 13.67
CA GLU A 12 12.84 -22.05 12.50
C GLU A 12 13.66 -22.58 11.32
N SER A 13 13.23 -23.72 10.77
CA SER A 13 13.61 -24.05 9.42
C SER A 13 12.94 -23.00 8.54
N GLU A 14 13.73 -22.06 8.02
CA GLU A 14 13.35 -21.27 6.84
C GLU A 14 13.08 -22.27 5.71
N ASP A 15 11.82 -22.72 5.59
CA ASP A 15 11.35 -23.23 4.31
C ASP A 15 11.40 -22.01 3.38
N ASP A 16 12.46 -21.92 2.58
CA ASP A 16 12.70 -20.87 1.60
C ASP A 16 11.55 -20.95 0.56
N ILE A 17 10.49 -20.18 0.80
CA ILE A 17 9.31 -20.16 -0.08
C ILE A 17 9.72 -19.42 -1.35
N ASP A 18 9.64 -20.10 -2.49
CA ASP A 18 9.87 -19.49 -3.80
C ASP A 18 9.14 -18.13 -3.93
N PRO A 19 9.79 -17.09 -4.51
CA PRO A 19 9.17 -15.79 -4.65
C PRO A 19 7.99 -15.84 -5.62
N VAL A 20 7.09 -14.86 -5.47
CA VAL A 20 5.90 -14.74 -6.33
C VAL A 20 6.33 -14.22 -7.69
N THR A 21 5.87 -14.88 -8.75
CA THR A 21 6.20 -14.50 -10.14
C THR A 21 5.01 -13.94 -10.88
N SER A 22 3.80 -14.39 -10.57
CA SER A 22 2.56 -13.87 -11.17
C SER A 22 1.34 -14.15 -10.30
N LEU A 23 0.30 -13.35 -10.52
CA LEU A 23 -0.99 -13.48 -9.87
C LEU A 23 -2.11 -13.29 -10.88
N ASP A 24 -3.12 -14.13 -10.81
CA ASP A 24 -4.31 -14.02 -11.64
C ASP A 24 -5.57 -14.24 -10.78
N GLY A 25 -6.62 -13.47 -11.03
CA GLY A 25 -7.81 -13.57 -10.20
C GLY A 25 -8.84 -12.48 -10.40
N TYR A 26 -9.65 -12.27 -9.36
CA TYR A 26 -10.59 -11.17 -9.32
C TYR A 26 -10.79 -10.60 -7.91
N VAL A 27 -11.22 -9.34 -7.88
CA VAL A 27 -11.78 -8.65 -6.73
C VAL A 27 -13.19 -8.18 -7.09
N GLN A 28 -14.17 -8.58 -6.28
CA GLN A 28 -15.51 -8.02 -6.27
C GLN A 28 -15.48 -6.74 -5.44
N LEU A 29 -15.75 -5.60 -6.08
CA LEU A 29 -15.75 -4.29 -5.44
C LEU A 29 -17.07 -4.04 -4.70
N SER A 30 -17.31 -4.85 -3.66
CA SER A 30 -18.59 -4.94 -2.95
C SER A 30 -18.85 -3.78 -1.98
N THR A 31 -17.87 -2.91 -1.74
CA THR A 31 -17.99 -1.76 -0.82
C THR A 31 -17.75 -0.45 -1.55
N ARG A 32 -18.29 0.65 -1.00
CA ARG A 32 -18.03 1.98 -1.59
C ARG A 32 -16.54 2.32 -1.59
N SER A 33 -15.83 2.00 -0.50
CA SER A 33 -14.39 2.22 -0.38
C SER A 33 -13.58 1.50 -1.46
N SER A 34 -13.92 0.25 -1.79
CA SER A 34 -13.24 -0.51 -2.86
C SER A 34 -13.45 0.06 -4.26
N MET A 35 -14.58 0.72 -4.50
CA MET A 35 -14.85 1.38 -5.76
C MET A 35 -14.14 2.73 -5.83
N ASP A 36 -14.15 3.49 -4.73
CA ASP A 36 -13.52 4.81 -4.65
C ASP A 36 -11.99 4.72 -4.77
N SER A 37 -11.37 3.63 -4.29
CA SER A 37 -9.93 3.40 -4.42
C SER A 37 -9.44 3.24 -5.85
N LEU A 38 -10.34 2.97 -6.80
CA LEU A 38 -10.04 2.91 -8.25
C LEU A 38 -10.65 4.10 -9.01
N ASN A 39 -11.03 5.16 -8.30
CA ASN A 39 -11.66 6.36 -8.84
C ASN A 39 -12.97 6.07 -9.61
N LEU A 40 -13.81 5.18 -9.07
CA LEU A 40 -15.08 4.72 -9.66
C LEU A 40 -16.32 5.25 -8.90
N LYS A 41 -16.24 6.48 -8.40
CA LYS A 41 -17.25 7.11 -7.53
C LYS A 41 -18.65 7.19 -8.17
N GLN A 42 -18.71 7.27 -9.51
CA GLN A 42 -19.91 7.42 -10.33
C GLN A 42 -20.67 6.12 -10.62
N PHE A 43 -20.17 4.97 -10.16
CA PHE A 43 -20.76 3.66 -10.40
C PHE A 43 -21.30 3.04 -9.11
N ASP A 44 -22.33 2.21 -9.22
CA ASP A 44 -22.84 1.39 -8.12
C ASP A 44 -21.79 0.38 -7.63
N VAL A 45 -21.88 -0.02 -6.36
CA VAL A 45 -21.03 -1.08 -5.79
C VAL A 45 -21.34 -2.44 -6.41
N GLY A 46 -20.36 -3.33 -6.43
CA GLY A 46 -20.49 -4.67 -6.95
C GLY A 46 -19.95 -4.85 -8.38
N ALA A 47 -19.09 -3.96 -8.84
CA ALA A 47 -18.30 -4.21 -10.05
C ALA A 47 -17.28 -5.34 -9.80
N LYS A 48 -16.88 -6.04 -10.86
CA LYS A 48 -15.91 -7.12 -10.80
C LYS A 48 -14.64 -6.74 -11.54
N ALA A 49 -13.54 -6.63 -10.81
CA ALA A 49 -12.20 -6.37 -11.34
C ALA A 49 -11.44 -7.69 -11.48
N SER A 50 -11.19 -8.14 -12.71
CA SER A 50 -10.34 -9.30 -13.00
C SER A 50 -8.95 -8.83 -13.41
N PHE A 51 -7.91 -9.54 -12.98
CA PHE A 51 -6.52 -9.12 -13.21
C PHE A 51 -5.62 -10.28 -13.57
N GLU A 52 -4.58 -9.97 -14.32
CA GLU A 52 -3.42 -10.81 -14.60
C GLU A 52 -2.18 -9.94 -14.43
N LEU A 53 -1.36 -10.28 -13.43
CA LEU A 53 -0.26 -9.47 -12.94
C LEU A 53 1.03 -10.29 -12.91
N GLU A 54 2.13 -9.68 -13.31
CA GLU A 54 3.48 -10.25 -13.27
C GLU A 54 4.34 -9.46 -12.28
N MET A 55 5.23 -10.17 -11.59
CA MET A 55 6.19 -9.58 -10.68
C MET A 55 7.58 -9.53 -11.30
N THR A 56 8.32 -8.47 -11.03
CA THR A 56 9.71 -8.32 -11.46
C THR A 56 10.56 -7.73 -10.34
N GLN A 57 11.79 -8.20 -10.20
CA GLN A 57 12.75 -7.63 -9.26
C GLN A 57 13.36 -6.35 -9.84
N LEU A 58 13.52 -5.32 -9.01
CA LEU A 58 14.14 -4.06 -9.35
C LEU A 58 15.47 -3.93 -8.62
N GLU A 59 16.43 -3.29 -9.29
CA GLU A 59 17.70 -2.83 -8.72
C GLU A 59 17.80 -1.31 -8.94
N PRO A 60 17.19 -0.50 -8.06
CA PRO A 60 17.19 0.94 -8.21
C PRO A 60 18.59 1.53 -8.00
N GLU A 61 18.93 2.55 -8.77
CA GLU A 61 20.15 3.31 -8.51
C GLU A 61 20.12 3.95 -7.11
N LYS A 62 21.26 3.95 -6.43
CA LYS A 62 21.38 4.52 -5.09
C LYS A 62 20.99 6.00 -5.08
N CYS A 63 20.06 6.35 -4.19
CA CYS A 63 19.62 7.73 -4.04
C CYS A 63 20.65 8.60 -3.27
N GLU A 64 20.73 9.91 -3.55
CA GLU A 64 21.70 10.82 -2.92
C GLU A 64 21.69 10.81 -1.38
N ASN A 65 20.52 10.60 -0.78
CA ASN A 65 20.30 10.59 0.68
C ASN A 65 20.19 9.18 1.27
N CYS A 66 20.37 8.14 0.46
CA CYS A 66 20.34 6.75 0.89
C CYS A 66 21.69 6.39 1.53
N GLN A 67 21.64 5.78 2.71
CA GLN A 67 22.79 5.22 3.38
C GLN A 67 23.19 3.88 2.75
N ASN A 68 22.21 3.06 2.39
CA ASN A 68 22.38 1.70 1.88
C ASN A 68 21.97 1.57 0.41
N GLU A 69 22.20 0.39 -0.17
CA GLU A 69 21.68 0.05 -1.49
C GLU A 69 20.17 -0.15 -1.42
N LEU A 70 19.51 0.07 -2.56
CA LEU A 70 18.07 -0.07 -2.69
C LEU A 70 17.73 -1.42 -3.30
N GLU A 71 16.63 -1.99 -2.83
CA GLU A 71 16.01 -3.17 -3.45
C GLU A 71 14.57 -2.81 -3.81
N GLY A 72 14.01 -3.45 -4.83
CA GLY A 72 12.61 -3.22 -5.14
C GLY A 72 11.95 -4.35 -5.88
N LYS A 73 10.63 -4.25 -5.95
CA LYS A 73 9.76 -5.14 -6.71
C LYS A 73 8.77 -4.30 -7.50
N ARG A 74 8.43 -4.79 -8.69
CA ARG A 74 7.40 -4.20 -9.54
C ARG A 74 6.33 -5.24 -9.83
N ILE A 75 5.07 -4.80 -9.79
CA ILE A 75 3.92 -5.55 -10.24
C ILE A 75 3.33 -4.80 -11.42
N THR A 76 3.18 -5.49 -12.55
CA THR A 76 2.58 -4.93 -13.76
C THR A 76 1.58 -5.87 -14.38
N GLY A 77 0.54 -5.33 -14.99
CA GLY A 77 -0.38 -6.12 -15.79
C GLY A 77 -1.68 -5.40 -16.08
N THR A 78 -2.66 -6.14 -16.59
CA THR A 78 -3.94 -5.57 -17.03
C THR A 78 -5.04 -5.92 -16.03
N VAL A 79 -5.89 -4.94 -15.74
CA VAL A 79 -7.08 -5.08 -14.92
C VAL A 79 -8.31 -4.75 -15.77
N ILE A 80 -9.26 -5.69 -15.81
CA ILE A 80 -10.51 -5.56 -16.54
C ILE A 80 -11.64 -5.46 -15.53
N ILE A 81 -12.30 -4.30 -15.48
CA ILE A 81 -13.44 -4.06 -14.62
C ILE A 81 -14.73 -4.17 -15.43
N THR A 82 -15.59 -5.07 -15.01
CA THR A 82 -16.91 -5.34 -15.59
C THR A 82 -18.00 -5.11 -14.55
N GLU A 83 -19.26 -5.21 -14.98
CA GLU A 83 -20.42 -5.01 -14.10
C GLU A 83 -20.47 -3.59 -13.50
N LEU A 84 -19.85 -2.62 -14.18
CA LEU A 84 -19.97 -1.20 -13.83
C LEU A 84 -21.35 -0.72 -14.26
N ILE A 85 -22.20 -0.36 -13.30
CA ILE A 85 -23.53 0.20 -13.55
C ILE A 85 -23.53 1.64 -13.07
N ASP A 86 -23.86 2.58 -13.96
CA ASP A 86 -24.00 3.99 -13.57
C ASP A 86 -25.40 4.29 -13.02
N GLU A 87 -25.60 5.51 -12.50
CA GLU A 87 -26.88 5.97 -11.95
C GLU A 87 -28.06 5.89 -12.93
N GLN A 88 -27.79 5.79 -14.24
CA GLN A 88 -28.79 5.68 -15.30
C GLN A 88 -29.04 4.21 -15.71
N GLY A 89 -28.43 3.25 -15.01
CA GLY A 89 -28.54 1.82 -15.29
C GLY A 89 -27.75 1.38 -16.53
N ARG A 90 -26.82 2.20 -17.02
CA ARG A 90 -25.98 1.85 -18.19
C ARG A 90 -24.80 1.01 -17.72
N SER A 91 -24.50 -0.03 -18.49
CA SER A 91 -23.33 -0.88 -18.24
C SER A 91 -22.07 -0.27 -18.86
N GLY A 92 -21.00 -0.22 -18.09
CA GLY A 92 -19.66 0.15 -18.49
C GLY A 92 -18.68 -1.04 -18.37
N ARG A 93 -17.52 -0.83 -18.99
CA ARG A 93 -16.34 -1.69 -18.88
C ARG A 93 -15.12 -0.78 -18.88
N ILE A 94 -14.16 -1.08 -18.01
CA ILE A 94 -12.86 -0.40 -17.97
C ILE A 94 -11.80 -1.47 -18.20
N GLU A 95 -10.85 -1.16 -19.08
CA GLU A 95 -9.61 -1.90 -19.25
C GLU A 95 -8.51 -0.93 -18.84
N ALA A 96 -7.67 -1.36 -17.91
CA ALA A 96 -6.66 -0.51 -17.33
C ALA A 96 -5.34 -1.26 -17.17
N ASP A 97 -4.25 -0.52 -17.31
CA ASP A 97 -2.91 -1.03 -16.99
C ASP A 97 -2.56 -0.59 -15.57
N LEU A 98 -2.08 -1.56 -14.78
CA LEU A 98 -1.63 -1.36 -13.41
C LEU A 98 -0.12 -1.51 -13.37
N ASN A 99 0.56 -0.55 -12.74
CA ASN A 99 1.98 -0.63 -12.44
C ASN A 99 2.23 -0.14 -11.01
N ILE A 100 2.71 -1.04 -10.15
CA ILE A 100 3.05 -0.75 -8.77
C ILE A 100 4.53 -1.06 -8.58
N SER A 101 5.33 -0.05 -8.21
CA SER A 101 6.71 -0.27 -7.79
C SER A 101 6.82 -0.04 -6.29
N HIS A 102 7.43 -0.99 -5.58
CA HIS A 102 7.81 -0.85 -4.17
C HIS A 102 9.32 -0.95 -4.08
N ILE A 103 9.95 0.12 -3.61
CA ILE A 103 11.40 0.23 -3.43
C ILE A 103 11.66 0.46 -1.95
N GLU A 104 12.68 -0.19 -1.42
CA GLU A 104 13.01 -0.19 -0.02
C GLU A 104 14.50 0.10 0.19
N GLU A 105 14.79 0.84 1.25
CA GLU A 105 16.11 0.95 1.83
C GLU A 105 16.12 0.23 3.18
N ARG A 106 17.05 -0.71 3.35
CA ARG A 106 17.22 -1.46 4.60
C ARG A 106 18.61 -1.26 5.17
N ASP A 107 18.74 -1.40 6.48
CA ASP A 107 20.05 -1.46 7.13
C ASP A 107 20.67 -2.86 7.07
N SER A 108 21.88 -3.00 7.61
CA SER A 108 22.62 -4.26 7.62
C SER A 108 21.96 -5.37 8.44
N ASP A 109 21.03 -5.01 9.34
CA ASP A 109 20.29 -5.94 10.19
C ASP A 109 18.90 -6.27 9.58
N GLY A 110 18.63 -5.78 8.36
CA GLY A 110 17.40 -6.04 7.62
C GLY A 110 16.22 -5.13 7.99
N PHE A 111 16.44 -4.09 8.78
CA PHE A 111 15.37 -3.18 9.18
C PHE A 111 15.05 -2.17 8.08
N LEU A 112 13.76 -1.97 7.82
CA LEU A 112 13.26 -0.99 6.86
C LEU A 112 13.50 0.45 7.36
N LEU A 113 14.32 1.20 6.63
CA LEU A 113 14.65 2.60 6.91
C LEU A 113 13.75 3.55 6.12
N GLN A 114 13.58 3.26 4.83
CA GLN A 114 12.78 4.07 3.92
C GLN A 114 12.09 3.17 2.90
N GLU A 115 10.91 3.57 2.44
CA GLU A 115 10.21 2.89 1.35
C GLU A 115 9.49 3.87 0.44
N TRP A 116 9.48 3.55 -0.85
CA TRP A 116 8.76 4.26 -1.89
C TRP A 116 7.76 3.32 -2.52
N VAL A 117 6.50 3.74 -2.56
CA VAL A 117 5.43 3.05 -3.29
C VAL A 117 4.96 3.98 -4.39
N ILE A 118 5.13 3.54 -5.64
CA ILE A 118 4.69 4.26 -6.83
C ILE A 118 3.55 3.45 -7.42
N PHE A 119 2.37 4.03 -7.44
CA PHE A 119 1.16 3.43 -7.99
C PHE A 119 0.74 4.21 -9.23
N ASP A 120 0.71 3.52 -10.36
CA ASP A 120 0.30 4.06 -11.65
C ASP A 120 -0.87 3.23 -12.19
N TRP A 121 -2.01 3.88 -12.34
CA TRP A 121 -3.24 3.28 -12.83
C TRP A 121 -3.68 4.02 -14.08
N ASP A 122 -3.56 3.36 -15.22
CA ASP A 122 -3.98 3.91 -16.51
C ASP A 122 -5.32 3.31 -16.93
N ALA A 123 -6.42 4.03 -16.63
CA ALA A 123 -7.79 3.68 -16.99
C ALA A 123 -8.46 4.77 -17.86
N GLY A 124 -7.67 5.50 -18.65
CA GLY A 124 -8.14 6.63 -19.45
C GLY A 124 -8.64 7.80 -18.59
N ALA A 125 -9.96 7.99 -18.49
CA ALA A 125 -10.54 9.12 -17.77
C ALA A 125 -10.49 8.98 -16.24
N SER A 126 -10.29 7.75 -15.75
CA SER A 126 -10.13 7.45 -14.32
C SER A 126 -8.68 7.17 -13.94
N SER A 127 -7.71 7.47 -14.83
CA SER A 127 -6.30 7.29 -14.53
C SER A 127 -5.86 8.16 -13.36
N PHE A 128 -4.94 7.65 -12.55
CA PHE A 128 -4.30 8.43 -11.49
C PHE A 128 -2.90 7.88 -11.20
N ASN A 129 -2.04 8.76 -10.72
CA ASN A 129 -0.72 8.42 -10.24
C ASN A 129 -0.57 8.85 -8.78
N GLN A 130 -0.03 7.96 -7.96
CA GLN A 130 0.27 8.24 -6.56
C GLN A 130 1.68 7.79 -6.23
N MET A 131 2.43 8.67 -5.56
CA MET A 131 3.72 8.35 -5.00
C MET A 131 3.70 8.56 -3.50
N ILE A 132 4.12 7.54 -2.76
CA ILE A 132 4.22 7.56 -1.31
C ILE A 132 5.67 7.29 -0.94
N HIS A 133 6.25 8.15 -0.11
CA HIS A 133 7.56 7.94 0.49
C HIS A 133 7.41 7.97 2.01
N VAL A 134 7.86 6.89 2.65
CA VAL A 134 7.87 6.77 4.10
C VAL A 134 9.31 6.70 4.57
N ILE A 135 9.65 7.58 5.52
CA ILE A 135 10.94 7.57 6.22
C ILE A 135 10.65 7.14 7.64
N HIS A 136 11.18 5.98 8.03
CA HIS A 136 10.98 5.41 9.36
C HIS A 136 12.03 5.95 10.34
N SER A 137 11.58 6.58 11.43
CA SER A 137 12.42 7.12 12.52
C SER A 137 12.70 6.11 13.64
N SER A 138 11.91 5.03 13.73
CA SER A 138 12.19 3.85 14.55
C SER A 138 11.74 2.58 13.82
N THR A 139 12.53 1.52 13.86
CA THR A 139 12.40 0.36 12.96
C THR A 139 11.08 -0.39 13.18
N PRO A 140 10.16 -0.42 12.19
CA PRO A 140 8.87 -1.05 12.34
C PRO A 140 8.84 -2.54 11.94
N TRP A 141 9.95 -3.27 12.14
CA TRP A 141 10.14 -4.75 12.05
C TRP A 141 11.10 -5.21 10.94
N SER A 142 11.69 -6.40 11.13
CA SER A 142 12.44 -7.16 10.12
C SER A 142 11.47 -8.07 9.32
N ASP A 143 11.87 -8.47 8.12
CA ASP A 143 11.03 -9.24 7.16
C ASP A 143 10.42 -10.53 7.73
N GLU A 144 11.06 -11.12 8.74
CA GLU A 144 10.67 -12.40 9.32
C GLU A 144 9.36 -12.35 10.13
N GLN A 145 8.83 -11.18 10.51
CA GLN A 145 7.70 -11.11 11.46
C GLN A 145 6.34 -10.76 10.87
N VAL A 146 6.27 -10.38 9.59
CA VAL A 146 5.05 -9.76 9.04
C VAL A 146 3.95 -10.79 8.71
N SER A 147 4.29 -12.04 8.40
CA SER A 147 3.35 -12.99 7.74
C SER A 147 2.71 -14.05 8.65
N SER A 148 3.40 -14.55 9.68
CA SER A 148 2.98 -15.79 10.37
C SER A 148 2.02 -15.58 11.55
N SER A 149 1.88 -14.35 12.06
CA SER A 149 1.15 -14.12 13.33
C SER A 149 -0.38 -14.11 13.17
N PHE A 150 -0.88 -13.79 11.97
CA PHE A 150 -2.32 -13.64 11.68
C PHE A 150 -2.97 -14.90 11.09
N LEU A 151 -2.18 -15.86 10.58
CA LEU A 151 -2.66 -17.13 10.06
C LEU A 151 -2.49 -18.27 11.08
N ILE A 152 -3.36 -19.27 10.98
CA ILE A 152 -3.20 -20.58 11.62
C ILE A 152 -3.16 -21.65 10.55
N ASP A 153 -2.25 -22.60 10.70
CA ASP A 153 -2.14 -23.73 9.79
C ASP A 153 -3.30 -24.70 9.97
N THR A 154 -3.81 -25.14 8.83
CA THR A 154 -4.85 -26.15 8.67
C THR A 154 -4.27 -27.34 7.91
N THR A 155 -5.07 -28.40 7.76
CA THR A 155 -4.64 -29.58 6.99
C THR A 155 -4.45 -29.33 5.50
N THR A 156 -4.98 -28.23 4.96
CA THR A 156 -5.00 -27.91 3.52
C THR A 156 -4.30 -26.59 3.16
N GLY A 157 -3.77 -25.85 4.15
CA GLY A 157 -3.19 -24.53 3.97
C GLY A 157 -3.28 -23.71 5.25
N SER A 158 -3.60 -22.42 5.19
CA SER A 158 -3.68 -21.56 6.39
C SER A 158 -4.91 -20.64 6.35
N GLU A 159 -5.46 -20.29 7.51
CA GLU A 159 -6.64 -19.43 7.66
C GLU A 159 -6.41 -18.30 8.68
N SER A 160 -7.09 -17.15 8.54
CA SER A 160 -6.98 -16.03 9.48
C SER A 160 -7.50 -16.37 10.88
N ARG A 161 -6.73 -16.04 11.92
CA ARG A 161 -7.08 -16.24 13.34
C ARG A 161 -8.25 -15.36 13.80
N THR A 162 -8.23 -14.10 13.38
CA THR A 162 -9.19 -13.05 13.74
C THR A 162 -9.16 -11.97 12.66
N GLY A 163 -10.31 -11.55 12.15
CA GLY A 163 -10.40 -10.52 11.11
C GLY A 163 -11.09 -11.02 9.84
N PRO A 164 -11.03 -10.29 8.72
CA PRO A 164 -11.74 -10.67 7.50
C PRO A 164 -11.33 -12.08 7.11
N ASN A 165 -12.32 -12.92 6.79
CA ASN A 165 -12.07 -14.32 6.44
C ASN A 165 -11.04 -14.35 5.31
N LEU A 166 -9.89 -14.98 5.57
CA LEU A 166 -8.80 -15.15 4.63
C LEU A 166 -8.35 -16.60 4.69
N ILE A 167 -8.30 -17.24 3.53
CA ILE A 167 -7.86 -18.62 3.36
C ILE A 167 -6.78 -18.66 2.29
N LYS A 168 -5.72 -19.41 2.57
CA LYS A 168 -4.64 -19.72 1.65
C LYS A 168 -4.57 -21.24 1.50
N GLU A 169 -4.79 -21.76 0.30
CA GLU A 169 -4.78 -23.19 0.00
C GLU A 169 -3.63 -23.54 -0.96
N LYS A 170 -2.89 -24.62 -0.68
CA LYS A 170 -1.88 -25.12 -1.61
C LYS A 170 -2.56 -25.95 -2.70
N VAL A 171 -2.58 -25.45 -3.94
CA VAL A 171 -3.21 -26.12 -5.08
C VAL A 171 -2.21 -27.05 -5.80
N ALA A 172 -0.97 -26.61 -5.91
CA ALA A 172 0.14 -27.39 -6.47
C ALA A 172 1.46 -27.01 -5.78
N GLU A 173 2.58 -27.61 -6.20
CA GLU A 173 3.92 -27.38 -5.61
C GLU A 173 4.26 -25.87 -5.53
N ASN A 174 3.98 -25.14 -6.62
CA ASN A 174 4.30 -23.71 -6.79
C ASN A 174 3.06 -22.85 -7.07
N LYS A 175 1.89 -23.31 -6.65
CA LYS A 175 0.63 -22.59 -6.88
C LYS A 175 -0.24 -22.59 -5.63
N GLU A 176 -0.64 -21.40 -5.21
CA GLU A 176 -1.47 -21.17 -4.05
C GLU A 176 -2.76 -20.46 -4.48
N LEU A 177 -3.87 -20.76 -3.80
CA LEU A 177 -5.13 -20.07 -3.97
C LEU A 177 -5.37 -19.23 -2.72
N VAL A 178 -5.54 -17.93 -2.91
CA VAL A 178 -5.88 -16.99 -1.84
C VAL A 178 -7.32 -16.53 -2.03
N ARG A 179 -8.10 -16.65 -0.97
CA ARG A 179 -9.49 -16.18 -0.90
C ARG A 179 -9.67 -15.27 0.28
N ALA A 180 -10.32 -14.12 0.08
CA ALA A 180 -10.54 -13.17 1.16
C ALA A 180 -11.87 -12.41 1.06
N CYS A 181 -12.33 -11.90 2.19
CA CYS A 181 -13.38 -10.89 2.25
C CYS A 181 -12.77 -9.48 2.31
N LEU A 182 -13.39 -8.53 1.62
CA LEU A 182 -13.09 -7.12 1.85
C LEU A 182 -13.58 -6.71 3.26
N PRO A 183 -12.90 -5.77 3.92
CA PRO A 183 -13.42 -5.15 5.12
C PRO A 183 -14.80 -4.56 4.88
N ASP A 184 -15.71 -4.70 5.85
CA ASP A 184 -17.09 -4.19 5.80
C ASP A 184 -17.95 -4.73 4.63
N SER A 185 -17.52 -5.81 3.99
CA SER A 185 -18.33 -6.51 2.99
C SER A 185 -19.47 -7.28 3.65
N PHE A 186 -20.72 -6.90 3.31
CA PHE A 186 -21.92 -7.61 3.77
C PHE A 186 -22.22 -8.86 2.95
N THR A 187 -21.67 -8.95 1.74
CA THR A 187 -21.94 -10.06 0.81
C THR A 187 -20.98 -11.22 0.99
N CYS A 188 -19.79 -10.98 1.50
CA CYS A 188 -18.80 -12.01 1.75
C CYS A 188 -19.07 -12.73 3.07
N ASN A 189 -19.06 -14.07 3.03
CA ASN A 189 -19.31 -14.90 4.20
C ASN A 189 -18.16 -15.84 4.55
N GLY A 190 -17.08 -15.82 3.75
CA GLY A 190 -15.88 -16.63 3.97
C GLY A 190 -16.10 -18.15 3.91
N VAL A 191 -17.21 -18.59 3.30
CA VAL A 191 -17.54 -20.02 3.16
C VAL A 191 -17.95 -20.32 1.72
N SER A 192 -18.98 -19.63 1.23
CA SER A 192 -19.55 -19.83 -0.10
C SER A 192 -19.45 -18.60 -1.00
N ASN A 193 -19.20 -17.42 -0.43
CA ASN A 193 -19.01 -16.20 -1.19
C ASN A 193 -17.78 -15.45 -0.69
N TRP A 194 -16.92 -15.07 -1.65
CA TRP A 194 -15.63 -14.44 -1.46
C TRP A 194 -15.58 -13.17 -2.29
N ASP A 195 -15.04 -12.08 -1.75
CA ASP A 195 -14.83 -10.88 -2.55
C ASP A 195 -13.56 -11.01 -3.39
N ILE A 196 -12.52 -11.65 -2.84
CA ILE A 196 -11.23 -11.82 -3.50
C ILE A 196 -11.01 -13.32 -3.72
N GLU A 197 -10.65 -13.68 -4.94
CA GLU A 197 -10.12 -15.00 -5.27
C GLU A 197 -8.99 -14.84 -6.28
N MET A 198 -7.81 -15.34 -5.93
CA MET A 198 -6.62 -15.21 -6.76
C MET A 198 -5.69 -16.40 -6.63
N ASN A 199 -5.12 -16.77 -7.77
CA ASN A 199 -4.02 -17.71 -7.88
C ASN A 199 -2.70 -16.96 -7.72
N VAL A 200 -1.82 -17.49 -6.89
CA VAL A 200 -0.45 -17.00 -6.68
C VAL A 200 0.49 -18.06 -7.23
N ASN A 201 1.25 -17.70 -8.25
CA ASN A 201 2.25 -18.58 -8.84
C ASN A 201 3.63 -18.19 -8.31
N ARG A 202 4.41 -19.19 -7.90
CA ARG A 202 5.75 -19.02 -7.32
C ARG A 202 6.82 -19.68 -8.18
N GLY A 203 8.04 -19.17 -8.09
CA GLY A 203 9.19 -19.75 -8.77
C GLY A 203 10.31 -18.73 -8.92
N ASN A 204 11.14 -18.88 -9.96
CA ASN A 204 12.22 -17.94 -10.24
C ASN A 204 11.69 -16.67 -10.91
N ILE A 205 11.86 -15.52 -10.26
CA ILE A 205 11.43 -14.20 -10.74
C ILE A 205 12.33 -13.62 -11.87
N GLY A 206 13.47 -14.26 -12.16
CA GLY A 206 14.42 -13.80 -13.17
C GLY A 206 15.40 -12.75 -12.64
N ASP A 207 16.16 -12.17 -13.57
CA ASP A 207 17.17 -11.16 -13.26
C ASP A 207 16.53 -9.79 -12.93
N SER A 208 17.15 -9.06 -12.00
CA SER A 208 16.72 -7.71 -11.64
C SER A 208 16.83 -6.73 -12.81
N ILE A 209 15.90 -5.79 -12.88
CA ILE A 209 15.92 -4.68 -13.83
C ILE A 209 16.45 -3.43 -13.12
N VAL A 210 17.50 -2.82 -13.69
CA VAL A 210 18.02 -1.54 -13.22
C VAL A 210 17.02 -0.42 -13.54
N VAL A 211 16.69 0.38 -12.52
CA VAL A 211 15.77 1.52 -12.65
C VAL A 211 16.37 2.78 -12.03
N GLU A 212 15.88 3.94 -12.45
CA GLU A 212 16.32 5.22 -11.90
C GLU A 212 16.06 5.30 -10.38
N SER A 213 16.92 6.05 -9.67
CA SER A 213 16.75 6.26 -8.24
C SER A 213 15.40 6.93 -7.94
N PRO A 214 14.70 6.54 -6.86
CA PRO A 214 13.45 7.17 -6.48
C PRO A 214 13.63 8.68 -6.20
N HIS A 215 12.57 9.45 -6.43
CA HIS A 215 12.59 10.90 -6.29
C HIS A 215 12.93 11.34 -4.85
N HIS A 216 13.80 12.36 -4.76
CA HIS A 216 14.02 13.09 -3.51
C HIS A 216 12.92 14.11 -3.29
N PHE A 217 12.64 14.41 -2.02
CA PHE A 217 11.74 15.50 -1.70
C PHE A 217 12.40 16.86 -1.97
N ILE A 218 11.58 17.80 -2.44
CA ILE A 218 11.93 19.19 -2.68
C ILE A 218 11.20 20.09 -1.67
N GLU A 219 11.92 21.04 -1.09
CA GLU A 219 11.30 22.04 -0.22
C GLU A 219 10.55 23.08 -1.07
N LYS A 220 9.30 23.38 -0.71
CA LYS A 220 8.44 24.36 -1.36
C LYS A 220 8.08 25.46 -0.39
N SER A 221 8.29 26.70 -0.81
CA SER A 221 7.80 27.88 -0.08
C SER A 221 6.31 28.05 -0.30
N ILE A 222 5.56 28.26 0.77
CA ILE A 222 4.11 28.39 0.75
C ILE A 222 3.73 29.87 0.71
N PRO A 223 3.06 30.35 -0.35
CA PRO A 223 2.57 31.73 -0.42
C PRO A 223 1.62 32.08 0.73
N ASN A 224 1.64 33.35 1.14
CA ASN A 224 0.66 33.87 2.11
C ASN A 224 -0.69 34.13 1.43
N ASN A 225 -1.77 34.04 2.21
CA ASN A 225 -3.15 34.33 1.78
C ASN A 225 -3.70 33.39 0.70
N LEU A 226 -3.33 32.11 0.75
CA LEU A 226 -3.94 31.06 -0.06
C LEU A 226 -5.32 30.66 0.50
N GLU A 227 -6.13 30.05 -0.36
CA GLU A 227 -7.34 29.34 0.09
C GLU A 227 -6.94 28.09 0.88
N LEU A 228 -7.85 27.65 1.77
CA LEU A 228 -7.64 26.44 2.55
C LEU A 228 -7.80 25.21 1.64
N SER A 229 -6.76 24.40 1.53
CA SER A 229 -6.76 23.11 0.82
C SER A 229 -7.67 22.10 1.53
N GLU A 230 -8.12 21.06 0.81
CA GLU A 230 -8.69 19.87 1.45
C GLU A 230 -7.61 19.05 2.16
N SER A 231 -8.00 18.21 3.12
CA SER A 231 -7.03 17.44 3.91
C SER A 231 -6.32 16.30 3.15
N GLY A 232 -6.60 16.15 1.85
CA GLY A 232 -5.96 15.20 0.96
C GLY A 232 -6.17 13.74 1.34
N PHE A 233 -5.45 12.84 0.67
CA PHE A 233 -5.54 11.39 0.90
C PHE A 233 -5.30 11.03 2.37
N LEU A 234 -4.16 11.46 2.94
CA LEU A 234 -3.79 11.14 4.33
C LEU A 234 -4.79 11.68 5.36
N GLY A 235 -5.44 12.80 5.06
CA GLY A 235 -6.39 13.42 5.97
C GLY A 235 -7.72 12.69 6.11
N SER A 236 -8.10 11.86 5.14
CA SER A 236 -9.32 11.05 5.19
C SER A 236 -9.28 9.92 6.24
N TRP A 237 -8.08 9.57 6.73
CA TRP A 237 -7.86 8.41 7.61
C TRP A 237 -7.85 8.76 9.09
N VAL A 238 -7.80 10.04 9.41
CA VAL A 238 -7.54 10.53 10.77
C VAL A 238 -8.50 11.65 11.13
N ASN A 239 -8.72 11.84 12.42
CA ASN A 239 -9.43 13.01 12.90
C ASN A 239 -8.48 14.20 12.87
N LEU A 240 -8.97 15.32 12.34
CA LEU A 240 -8.17 16.51 12.08
C LEU A 240 -8.79 17.73 12.76
N SER A 241 -7.94 18.57 13.31
CA SER A 241 -8.25 19.96 13.62
C SER A 241 -7.34 20.89 12.84
N GLU A 242 -7.86 22.04 12.42
CA GLU A 242 -7.05 23.03 11.69
C GLU A 242 -5.85 23.51 12.51
N SER A 243 -4.72 23.67 11.82
CA SER A 243 -3.47 24.17 12.37
C SER A 243 -2.91 25.28 11.50
N ASN A 244 -1.88 25.96 12.00
CA ASN A 244 -1.21 27.00 11.23
C ASN A 244 -0.44 26.37 10.07
N VAL A 245 -0.64 26.91 8.87
CA VAL A 245 0.14 26.52 7.68
C VAL A 245 1.59 26.98 7.88
N PRO A 246 2.59 26.09 7.72
CA PRO A 246 4.00 26.46 7.85
C PRO A 246 4.45 27.36 6.69
N ALA A 247 5.64 27.95 6.80
CA ALA A 247 6.21 28.77 5.71
C ALA A 247 6.76 27.92 4.55
N THR A 248 7.18 26.68 4.85
CA THR A 248 7.67 25.71 3.88
C THR A 248 7.10 24.33 4.17
N SER A 249 7.04 23.48 3.13
CA SER A 249 6.73 22.06 3.23
C SER A 249 7.50 21.28 2.17
N ASN A 250 7.74 19.99 2.40
CA ASN A 250 8.47 19.12 1.50
C ASN A 250 7.50 18.37 0.57
N CYS A 251 7.91 18.19 -0.68
CA CYS A 251 7.12 17.48 -1.68
C CYS A 251 7.92 16.49 -2.50
N LEU A 252 7.34 15.37 -2.93
CA LEU A 252 8.07 14.38 -3.76
C LEU A 252 8.29 14.84 -5.20
N LEU A 253 7.35 15.61 -5.73
CA LEU A 253 7.45 16.24 -7.04
C LEU A 253 7.10 17.73 -6.94
N ASP A 254 7.32 18.47 -8.02
CA ASP A 254 6.87 19.85 -8.11
C ASP A 254 5.35 19.90 -8.35
N PRO A 255 4.53 20.39 -7.39
CA PRO A 255 3.10 20.56 -7.63
C PRO A 255 2.79 21.74 -8.57
N GLY A 256 3.79 22.48 -9.04
CA GLY A 256 3.60 23.69 -9.84
C GLY A 256 3.32 24.91 -8.98
N ASN A 257 2.48 25.84 -9.46
CA ASN A 257 2.10 26.99 -8.64
C ASN A 257 1.10 26.53 -7.59
N ILE A 258 1.36 26.85 -6.32
CA ILE A 258 0.49 26.51 -5.21
C ILE A 258 -0.75 27.41 -5.27
N ILE A 259 -1.93 26.80 -5.36
CA ILE A 259 -3.24 27.47 -5.44
C ILE A 259 -3.97 27.47 -4.10
N SER A 260 -3.76 26.43 -3.29
CA SER A 260 -4.35 26.29 -1.96
C SER A 260 -3.34 25.61 -1.03
N ALA A 261 -3.45 25.87 0.27
CA ALA A 261 -2.63 25.22 1.28
C ALA A 261 -3.41 25.04 2.57
N GLY A 262 -3.23 23.90 3.22
CA GLY A 262 -3.86 23.59 4.50
C GLY A 262 -2.91 22.85 5.42
N SER A 263 -3.15 23.00 6.72
CA SER A 263 -2.38 22.32 7.75
C SER A 263 -3.34 21.87 8.84
N TRP A 264 -3.18 20.63 9.29
CA TRP A 264 -4.05 20.01 10.27
C TRP A 264 -3.24 19.30 11.34
N GLN A 265 -3.64 19.52 12.58
CA GLN A 265 -3.22 18.72 13.72
C GLN A 265 -4.02 17.42 13.72
N ILE A 266 -3.32 16.29 13.85
CA ILE A 266 -3.98 14.99 13.99
C ILE A 266 -4.43 14.81 15.45
N ASP A 267 -5.74 14.69 15.64
CA ASP A 267 -6.39 14.56 16.95
C ASP A 267 -6.57 13.09 17.33
N GLY A 268 -5.82 12.65 18.34
CA GLY A 268 -5.92 11.31 18.91
C GLY A 268 -4.98 10.28 18.26
N SER A 269 -4.74 9.18 18.98
CA SER A 269 -3.94 8.04 18.50
C SER A 269 -4.85 7.11 17.69
N GLY A 270 -5.21 7.49 16.48
CA GLY A 270 -5.70 6.52 15.52
C GLY A 270 -4.50 5.73 15.01
N SER A 271 -4.20 4.57 15.60
CA SER A 271 -3.28 3.61 14.97
C SER A 271 -3.99 3.01 13.75
N GLY A 272 -4.18 3.82 12.71
CA GLY A 272 -4.56 3.31 11.41
C GLY A 272 -3.33 2.60 10.88
N ILE A 273 -3.30 1.27 10.96
CA ILE A 273 -2.43 0.48 10.09
C ILE A 273 -2.99 0.73 8.70
N ILE A 274 -2.26 1.50 7.90
CA ILE A 274 -2.55 1.58 6.46
C ILE A 274 -2.38 0.18 5.91
N SER A 275 -3.34 -0.24 5.09
CA SER A 275 -3.49 -1.57 4.49
C SER A 275 -4.50 -2.49 5.20
N PRO A 276 -5.81 -2.16 5.13
CA PRO A 276 -6.88 -3.11 5.44
C PRO A 276 -6.83 -4.41 4.62
N LEU A 277 -6.06 -4.42 3.52
CA LEU A 277 -5.75 -5.60 2.70
C LEU A 277 -4.34 -6.14 2.93
N SER A 278 -3.61 -5.67 3.94
CA SER A 278 -2.22 -6.07 4.22
C SER A 278 -2.10 -7.57 4.36
N SER A 279 -3.01 -8.19 5.10
CA SER A 279 -3.05 -9.63 5.29
C SER A 279 -3.27 -10.37 3.97
N VAL A 280 -4.12 -9.84 3.08
CA VAL A 280 -4.40 -10.41 1.76
C VAL A 280 -3.21 -10.26 0.83
N LEU A 281 -2.65 -9.05 0.73
CA LEU A 281 -1.48 -8.74 -0.09
C LEU A 281 -0.24 -9.51 0.38
N SER A 282 0.03 -9.50 1.69
CA SER A 282 1.12 -10.26 2.30
C SER A 282 0.96 -11.76 2.07
N SER A 283 -0.26 -12.31 2.21
CA SER A 283 -0.52 -13.74 1.92
C SER A 283 -0.32 -14.09 0.45
N ALA A 284 -0.55 -13.11 -0.44
CA ALA A 284 -0.26 -13.21 -1.86
C ALA A 284 1.21 -12.90 -2.21
N GLY A 285 2.06 -12.64 -1.21
CA GLY A 285 3.48 -12.29 -1.38
C GLY A 285 3.70 -10.95 -2.09
N LEU A 286 2.72 -10.06 -2.06
CA LEU A 286 2.78 -8.73 -2.63
C LEU A 286 3.38 -7.72 -1.62
N PRO A 287 4.02 -6.64 -2.12
CA PRO A 287 4.34 -5.45 -1.34
C PRO A 287 3.19 -5.01 -0.43
N VAL A 288 3.52 -4.70 0.82
CA VAL A 288 2.57 -4.15 1.78
C VAL A 288 3.15 -2.90 2.40
N LEU A 289 2.44 -1.80 2.20
CA LEU A 289 2.73 -0.55 2.88
C LEU A 289 2.01 -0.53 4.24
N GLN A 290 2.75 -0.76 5.32
CA GLN A 290 2.22 -0.66 6.70
C GLN A 290 2.70 0.64 7.33
N ILE A 291 1.82 1.63 7.34
CA ILE A 291 2.11 2.92 7.93
C ILE A 291 1.30 3.06 9.22
N GLN A 292 1.95 3.54 10.28
CA GLN A 292 1.28 3.96 11.50
C GLN A 292 1.31 5.49 11.60
N ILE A 293 0.13 6.10 11.48
CA ILE A 293 -0.03 7.54 11.71
C ILE A 293 -0.30 7.79 13.20
N GLY A 294 0.37 8.79 13.77
CA GLY A 294 0.23 9.18 15.16
C GLY A 294 -0.19 10.65 15.29
N LEU A 295 -0.03 11.20 16.50
CA LEU A 295 -0.15 12.64 16.69
C LEU A 295 0.93 13.35 15.88
N GLY A 296 0.56 14.35 15.11
CA GLY A 296 1.48 15.11 14.26
C GLY A 296 0.75 16.22 13.50
N VAL A 297 1.45 16.78 12.52
CA VAL A 297 0.96 17.81 11.61
C VAL A 297 0.97 17.26 10.19
N LEU A 298 -0.19 17.29 9.55
CA LEU A 298 -0.36 17.05 8.13
C LEU A 298 -0.42 18.41 7.43
N THR A 299 0.44 18.64 6.45
CA THR A 299 0.38 19.82 5.56
C THR A 299 0.03 19.35 4.16
N VAL A 300 -0.94 19.98 3.51
CA VAL A 300 -1.34 19.69 2.13
C VAL A 300 -1.21 20.95 1.28
N LEU A 301 -0.60 20.79 0.11
CA LEU A 301 -0.42 21.83 -0.90
C LEU A 301 -1.09 21.33 -2.18
N GLU A 302 -2.09 22.05 -2.69
CA GLU A 302 -2.62 21.79 -4.02
C GLU A 302 -1.98 22.77 -4.98
N GLY A 303 -1.45 22.25 -6.09
CA GLY A 303 -0.92 23.05 -7.17
C GLY A 303 -1.45 22.64 -8.53
N ASP A 304 -1.05 23.37 -9.55
CA ASP A 304 -1.50 23.17 -10.94
C ASP A 304 -1.15 21.78 -11.52
N SER A 305 -0.14 21.10 -10.98
CA SER A 305 0.42 19.84 -11.50
C SER A 305 0.23 18.65 -10.57
N GLY A 306 -0.40 18.84 -9.41
CA GLY A 306 -0.68 17.77 -8.46
C GLY A 306 -0.83 18.27 -7.03
N THR A 307 -1.23 17.35 -6.17
CA THR A 307 -1.42 17.58 -4.73
C THR A 307 -0.28 16.95 -3.96
N CYS A 308 0.25 17.69 -2.99
CA CYS A 308 1.33 17.26 -2.15
C CYS A 308 0.92 17.22 -0.69
N SER A 309 1.13 16.08 -0.03
CA SER A 309 0.85 15.91 1.38
C SER A 309 2.12 15.55 2.13
N GLN A 310 2.40 16.24 3.24
CA GLN A 310 3.50 15.93 4.14
C GLN A 310 2.97 15.75 5.55
N TYR A 311 3.13 14.55 6.10
CA TYR A 311 2.94 14.28 7.51
C TYR A 311 4.28 14.28 8.25
N THR A 312 4.32 15.05 9.35
CA THR A 312 5.47 15.09 10.26
C THR A 312 4.98 15.01 11.71
N ALA A 313 5.73 14.35 12.58
CA ALA A 313 5.52 14.51 14.01
C ALA A 313 6.83 14.57 14.79
N ALA A 314 6.79 15.27 15.92
CA ALA A 314 7.94 15.42 16.80
C ALA A 314 8.37 14.11 17.48
N ASN A 315 7.45 13.14 17.61
CA ASN A 315 7.66 11.85 18.28
C ASN A 315 7.15 10.66 17.44
N SER A 316 6.87 10.82 16.15
CA SER A 316 6.38 9.70 15.33
C SER A 316 7.53 8.79 14.90
N ILE A 317 7.13 7.55 14.63
CA ILE A 317 7.89 6.45 14.03
C ILE A 317 8.16 6.68 12.53
N ALA A 318 7.50 7.66 11.90
CA ALA A 318 7.68 7.93 10.48
C ALA A 318 7.37 9.38 10.06
N GLN A 319 8.04 9.85 9.00
CA GLN A 319 7.65 10.97 8.14
C GLN A 319 7.05 10.37 6.86
N ILE A 320 5.94 10.93 6.38
CA ILE A 320 5.27 10.44 5.17
C ILE A 320 5.12 11.60 4.20
N LEU A 321 5.50 11.39 2.96
CA LEU A 321 5.21 12.29 1.85
C LEU A 321 4.33 11.55 0.84
N VAL A 322 3.32 12.24 0.32
CA VAL A 322 2.46 11.74 -0.75
C VAL A 322 2.36 12.79 -1.85
N PHE A 323 2.43 12.34 -3.10
CA PHE A 323 2.13 13.14 -4.27
C PHE A 323 1.05 12.45 -5.10
N GLU A 324 0.06 13.22 -5.57
CA GLU A 324 -1.10 12.74 -6.31
C GLU A 324 -1.31 13.59 -7.57
N ASN A 325 -1.53 12.95 -8.72
CA ASN A 325 -1.84 13.58 -10.01
C ASN A 325 -2.87 12.75 -10.80
#